data_AF-A0AA41XSL6-F1
#
_entry.id   AF-A0AA41XSL6-F1
#
_cell.length_a   1.000
_cell.length_b   1.000
_cell.length_c   1.000
_cell.angle_alpha   90.00
_cell.angle_beta   90.00
_cell.angle_gamma   90.00
#
_symmetry.space_group_name_H-M   'P 1'
#
loop_
_entity.id
_entity.type
_entity.pdbx_description
1 polymer ?
#
loop_
_entity_poly.entity_id
_entity_poly.type
_entity_poly.pdbx_seq_one_letter_code
_entity_poly.pdbx_strand_id
1 'polypeptide(L)'
;MPYKDPAVQREYQRQWVARRRAEYLSDRCCAECGSRAELQVDHIDPRTKASHRIWSWSEVRLRAELDKCQVLCRTCHEAKSIEQQRITHHRVPYRHGTPSMYNRHGCRCGLCRLWKRHVDAARRGGGQHATVA
;
A
#
# COMPACT_ATOMS: atom_id res chain seq x y z
N MET A 1 -0.99 -18.43 31.61
CA MET A 1 0.46 -18.52 31.89
C MET A 1 1.23 -18.20 30.63
N PRO A 2 2.32 -17.39 30.70
CA PRO A 2 3.23 -17.24 29.58
C PRO A 2 3.90 -18.59 29.24
N TYR A 3 4.07 -18.89 27.96
CA TYR A 3 4.78 -20.10 27.52
C TYR A 3 6.25 -20.04 27.95
N LYS A 4 6.82 -21.19 28.38
CA LYS A 4 8.24 -21.28 28.74
C LYS A 4 9.17 -21.05 27.54
N ASP A 5 8.76 -21.45 26.33
CA ASP A 5 9.52 -21.26 25.10
C ASP A 5 8.83 -20.22 24.18
N PRO A 6 9.48 -19.07 23.92
CA PRO A 6 8.98 -18.06 22.97
C PRO A 6 8.75 -18.57 21.55
N ALA A 7 9.49 -19.59 21.09
CA ALA A 7 9.31 -20.17 19.76
C ALA A 7 7.98 -20.91 19.65
N VAL A 8 7.63 -21.70 20.67
CA VAL A 8 6.34 -22.38 20.76
C VAL A 8 5.18 -21.39 20.80
N GLN A 9 5.33 -20.29 21.55
CA GLN A 9 4.32 -19.22 21.59
C GLN A 9 4.08 -18.60 20.21
N ARG A 10 5.16 -18.28 19.48
CA ARG A 10 5.07 -17.69 18.14
C ARG A 10 4.40 -18.64 17.15
N GLU A 11 4.74 -19.93 17.21
CA GLU A 11 4.15 -20.93 16.33
C GLU A 11 2.66 -21.09 16.59
N TYR A 12 2.27 -21.22 17.86
CA TYR A 12 0.87 -21.25 18.26
C TYR A 12 0.10 -20.03 17.76
N GLN A 13 0.65 -18.82 17.93
CA GLN A 13 0.02 -17.59 17.45
C GLN A 13 -0.12 -17.56 15.92
N ARG A 14 0.89 -18.02 15.18
CA ARG A 14 0.83 -18.11 13.71
C ARG A 14 -0.29 -19.04 13.27
N GLN A 15 -0.36 -20.24 13.83
CA GLN A 15 -1.40 -21.23 13.51
C GLN A 15 -2.79 -20.74 13.88
N TRP A 16 -2.94 -20.13 15.06
CA TRP A 16 -4.21 -19.60 15.53
C TRP A 16 -4.74 -18.46 14.63
N VAL A 17 -3.88 -17.52 14.23
CA VAL A 17 -4.23 -16.46 13.28
C VAL A 17 -4.58 -17.04 11.89
N ALA A 18 -3.79 -18.00 11.40
CA ALA A 18 -4.02 -18.64 10.11
C ALA A 18 -5.37 -19.35 10.07
N ARG A 19 -5.72 -20.07 11.13
CA ARG A 19 -7.01 -20.76 11.26
C ARG A 19 -8.18 -19.78 11.24
N ARG A 20 -8.14 -18.71 12.06
CA ARG A 20 -9.20 -17.69 12.08
C ARG A 20 -9.41 -17.03 10.72
N ARG A 21 -8.31 -16.75 10.01
CA ARG A 21 -8.37 -16.20 8.65
C ARG A 21 -8.96 -17.19 7.65
N ALA A 22 -8.57 -18.46 7.72
CA ALA A 22 -9.09 -19.50 6.84
C ALA A 22 -10.59 -19.73 7.07
N GLU A 23 -11.04 -19.78 8.32
CA GLU A 23 -12.45 -19.88 8.70
C GLU A 23 -13.27 -18.74 8.09
N TYR A 24 -12.82 -17.48 8.24
CA TYR A 24 -13.52 -16.32 7.69
C TYR A 24 -13.61 -16.30 6.15
N LEU A 25 -12.62 -16.89 5.46
CA LEU A 25 -12.56 -16.90 4.00
C LEU A 25 -13.23 -18.13 3.37
N SER A 26 -13.55 -19.16 4.17
CA SER A 26 -14.00 -20.47 3.69
C SER A 26 -15.33 -20.43 2.92
N ASP A 27 -16.23 -19.52 3.29
CA ASP A 27 -17.55 -19.32 2.72
C ASP A 27 -17.62 -18.14 1.74
N ARG A 28 -16.48 -17.49 1.44
CA ARG A 28 -16.42 -16.25 0.67
C ARG A 28 -15.84 -16.44 -0.72
N CYS A 29 -16.09 -15.46 -1.57
CA CYS A 29 -15.51 -15.34 -2.90
C CYS A 29 -15.06 -13.90 -3.14
N CYS A 30 -14.26 -13.70 -4.19
CA CYS A 30 -13.84 -12.38 -4.63
C CYS A 30 -15.07 -11.54 -5.00
N ALA A 31 -15.21 -10.37 -4.39
CA ALA A 31 -16.32 -9.45 -4.66
C ALA A 31 -16.34 -8.93 -6.11
N GLU A 32 -15.19 -8.89 -6.79
CA GLU A 32 -15.05 -8.35 -8.15
C GLU A 32 -15.26 -9.42 -9.24
N CYS A 33 -14.68 -10.62 -9.06
CA CYS A 33 -14.65 -11.64 -10.11
C CYS A 33 -15.25 -13.00 -9.70
N GLY A 34 -15.70 -13.16 -8.46
CA GLY A 34 -16.30 -14.41 -7.95
C GLY A 34 -15.31 -15.56 -7.71
N SER A 35 -14.01 -15.38 -7.99
CA SER A 35 -13.00 -16.41 -7.72
C SER A 35 -12.94 -16.78 -6.23
N ARG A 36 -12.74 -18.06 -5.93
CA ARG A 36 -12.46 -18.57 -4.56
C ARG A 36 -10.98 -18.85 -4.31
N ALA A 37 -10.12 -18.59 -5.31
CA ALA A 37 -8.69 -18.82 -5.23
C ALA A 37 -7.95 -17.60 -4.66
N GLU A 38 -6.91 -17.86 -3.85
CA GLU A 38 -5.99 -16.84 -3.32
C GLU A 38 -6.69 -15.62 -2.70
N LEU A 39 -7.71 -15.87 -1.87
CA LEU A 39 -8.51 -14.82 -1.25
C LEU A 39 -7.73 -14.02 -0.21
N GLN A 40 -7.93 -12.71 -0.26
CA GLN A 40 -7.33 -11.71 0.61
C GLN A 40 -8.42 -10.78 1.14
N VAL A 41 -8.21 -10.32 2.37
CA VAL A 41 -9.05 -9.30 2.98
C VAL A 41 -8.42 -7.95 2.66
N ASP A 42 -9.20 -7.11 1.99
CA ASP A 42 -8.80 -5.79 1.53
C ASP A 42 -9.73 -4.73 2.10
N HIS A 43 -9.19 -3.59 2.51
CA HIS A 43 -10.00 -2.50 3.05
C HIS A 43 -10.71 -1.78 1.92
N ILE A 44 -12.04 -1.57 2.05
CA ILE A 44 -12.81 -0.83 1.04
C ILE A 44 -12.24 0.57 0.89
N ASP A 45 -12.12 1.30 2.00
CA ASP A 45 -11.37 2.56 2.10
C ASP A 45 -10.11 2.38 2.97
N PRO A 46 -8.89 2.43 2.39
CA PRO A 46 -7.63 2.34 3.12
C PRO A 46 -7.45 3.38 4.23
N ARG A 47 -8.13 4.52 4.16
CA ARG A 47 -8.06 5.60 5.16
C ARG A 47 -8.77 5.26 6.46
N THR A 48 -9.73 4.34 6.40
CA THR A 48 -10.54 3.91 7.56
C THR A 48 -9.93 2.74 8.32
N LYS A 49 -8.81 2.21 7.81
CA LYS A 49 -8.09 1.07 8.39
C LYS A 49 -7.51 1.44 9.75
N ALA A 50 -7.83 0.64 10.76
CA ALA A 50 -7.18 0.74 12.07
C ALA A 50 -5.86 -0.06 12.13
N SER A 51 -5.82 -1.27 11.56
CA SER A 51 -4.58 -2.07 11.51
C SER A 51 -4.66 -3.18 10.45
N HIS A 52 -3.51 -3.78 10.14
CA HIS A 52 -3.41 -5.02 9.35
C HIS A 52 -3.41 -6.27 10.24
N ARG A 53 -3.10 -6.11 11.54
CA ARG A 53 -2.93 -7.21 12.52
C ARG A 53 -4.21 -7.41 13.32
N ILE A 54 -5.32 -7.60 12.62
CA ILE A 54 -6.67 -7.60 13.21
C ILE A 54 -7.08 -8.98 13.74
N TRP A 55 -6.49 -10.04 13.19
CA TRP A 55 -6.84 -11.44 13.50
C TRP A 55 -6.59 -11.86 14.94
N SER A 56 -5.75 -11.11 15.64
CA SER A 56 -5.47 -11.30 17.07
C SER A 56 -6.31 -10.45 18.00
N TRP A 57 -7.26 -9.68 17.48
CA TRP A 57 -8.16 -8.87 18.29
C TRP A 57 -9.29 -9.71 18.89
N SER A 58 -9.97 -9.13 19.88
CA SER A 58 -11.23 -9.67 20.37
C SER A 58 -12.24 -9.78 19.23
N GLU A 59 -13.15 -10.75 19.34
CA GLU A 59 -14.14 -11.05 18.32
C GLU A 59 -14.97 -9.83 17.89
N VAL A 60 -15.43 -9.04 18.87
CA VAL A 60 -16.20 -7.81 18.64
C VAL A 60 -15.41 -6.80 17.80
N ARG A 61 -14.14 -6.58 18.16
CA ARG A 61 -13.28 -5.61 17.46
C ARG A 61 -12.84 -6.12 16.09
N LEU A 62 -12.64 -7.43 15.95
CA LEU A 62 -12.34 -8.06 14.67
C LEU A 62 -13.51 -7.86 13.69
N ARG A 63 -14.75 -8.18 14.12
CA ARG A 63 -15.95 -8.01 13.28
C ARG A 63 -16.13 -6.57 12.81
N ALA A 64 -16.03 -5.61 13.73
CA ALA A 64 -16.14 -4.18 13.39
C ALA A 64 -15.10 -3.70 12.37
N GLU A 65 -13.93 -4.33 12.32
CA GLU A 65 -12.91 -4.00 11.31
C GLU A 65 -13.12 -4.80 10.01
N LEU A 66 -13.62 -6.03 10.09
CA LEU A 66 -13.98 -6.83 8.91
C LEU A 66 -15.18 -6.24 8.15
N ASP A 67 -16.10 -5.55 8.82
CA ASP A 67 -17.23 -4.85 8.17
C ASP A 67 -16.77 -3.71 7.25
N LYS A 68 -15.55 -3.19 7.46
CA LYS A 68 -14.92 -2.19 6.57
C LYS A 68 -14.10 -2.83 5.45
N CYS A 69 -13.99 -4.15 5.46
CA CYS A 69 -13.21 -4.91 4.52
C CYS A 69 -14.11 -5.59 3.48
N GLN A 70 -13.51 -5.88 2.33
CA GLN A 70 -14.04 -6.74 1.28
C GLN A 70 -13.08 -7.90 1.04
N VAL A 71 -13.59 -8.98 0.46
CA VAL A 71 -12.78 -10.13 0.06
C VAL A 71 -12.48 -10.04 -1.42
N LEU A 72 -11.20 -10.02 -1.77
CA LEU A 72 -10.71 -9.99 -3.15
C LEU A 72 -9.72 -11.12 -3.38
N CYS A 73 -9.71 -11.71 -4.58
CA CYS A 73 -8.59 -12.57 -4.97
C CYS A 73 -7.33 -11.71 -5.16
N ARG A 74 -6.17 -12.35 -5.12
CA ARG A 74 -4.87 -11.68 -5.29
C ARG A 74 -4.82 -10.74 -6.50
N THR A 75 -5.31 -11.19 -7.66
CA THR A 75 -5.26 -10.40 -8.90
C THR A 75 -6.15 -9.15 -8.84
N CYS A 76 -7.38 -9.27 -8.35
CA CYS A 76 -8.28 -8.12 -8.18
C CYS A 76 -7.77 -7.16 -7.10
N HIS A 77 -7.21 -7.68 -6.02
CA HIS A 77 -6.60 -6.87 -4.96
C HIS A 77 -5.37 -6.10 -5.46
N GLU A 78 -4.50 -6.73 -6.25
CA GLU A 78 -3.37 -6.09 -6.92
C GLU A 78 -3.85 -5.00 -7.89
N ALA A 79 -4.84 -5.28 -8.73
CA ALA A 79 -5.42 -4.30 -9.66
C ALA A 79 -6.00 -3.08 -8.93
N LYS A 80 -6.80 -3.31 -7.88
CA LYS A 80 -7.32 -2.23 -7.02
C LYS A 80 -6.19 -1.43 -6.38
N SER A 81 -5.18 -2.11 -5.84
CA SER A 81 -4.00 -1.46 -5.27
C SER A 81 -3.29 -0.57 -6.28
N ILE A 82 -3.13 -1.03 -7.53
CA ILE A 82 -2.51 -0.26 -8.61
C ILE A 82 -3.37 0.97 -8.94
N GLU A 83 -4.68 0.81 -9.10
CA GLU A 83 -5.59 1.91 -9.44
C GLU A 83 -5.59 2.99 -8.33
N GLN A 84 -5.67 2.58 -7.06
CA GLN A 84 -5.54 3.48 -5.90
C GLN A 84 -4.15 4.14 -5.82
N GLN A 85 -3.11 3.51 -6.38
CA GLN A 85 -1.74 4.01 -6.41
C GLN A 85 -1.43 4.91 -7.61
N ARG A 86 -2.34 5.12 -8.57
CA ARG A 86 -2.10 6.00 -9.74
C ARG A 86 -1.83 7.47 -9.39
N ILE A 87 -1.83 7.83 -8.11
CA ILE A 87 -1.53 9.18 -7.60
C ILE A 87 -0.33 9.20 -6.60
N THR A 88 0.34 8.07 -6.30
CA THR A 88 1.40 8.04 -5.26
C THR A 88 2.62 7.18 -5.64
N HIS A 89 3.82 7.61 -5.24
CA HIS A 89 5.05 6.80 -5.37
C HIS A 89 5.24 6.01 -4.08
N HIS A 90 5.23 4.67 -4.17
CA HIS A 90 5.44 3.73 -3.05
C HIS A 90 4.65 4.06 -1.76
N ARG A 91 3.33 4.24 -1.86
CA ARG A 91 2.38 4.35 -0.72
C ARG A 91 2.51 5.61 0.15
N VAL A 92 3.31 6.60 -0.26
CA VAL A 92 3.44 7.89 0.43
C VAL A 92 2.97 9.01 -0.51
N PRO A 93 2.12 9.95 -0.06
CA PRO A 93 1.77 11.12 -0.85
C PRO A 93 3.03 11.99 -1.02
N TYR A 94 3.63 11.93 -2.20
CA TYR A 94 4.81 12.73 -2.55
C TYR A 94 4.45 13.82 -3.55
N ARG A 95 5.05 15.00 -3.38
CA ARG A 95 4.94 16.09 -4.35
C ARG A 95 5.73 15.75 -5.61
N HIS A 96 5.03 15.39 -6.67
CA HIS A 96 5.60 15.21 -8.01
C HIS A 96 6.12 16.54 -8.58
N GLY A 97 7.04 16.48 -9.55
CA GLY A 97 7.67 17.68 -10.10
C GLY A 97 8.74 18.28 -9.17
N THR A 98 9.44 17.44 -8.41
CA THR A 98 10.51 17.87 -7.49
C THR A 98 11.81 17.10 -7.78
N PRO A 99 12.99 17.65 -7.38
CA PRO A 99 14.27 16.96 -7.57
C PRO A 99 14.35 15.62 -6.86
N SER A 100 13.74 15.50 -5.67
CA SER A 100 13.70 14.24 -4.92
C SER A 100 13.01 13.13 -5.74
N MET A 101 11.85 13.44 -6.32
CA MET A 101 11.11 12.46 -7.09
C MET A 101 11.82 12.05 -8.39
N TYR A 102 12.46 12.99 -9.08
CA TYR A 102 13.16 12.71 -10.33
C TYR A 102 14.51 12.00 -10.10
N ASN A 103 15.33 12.48 -9.18
CA ASN A 103 16.71 11.98 -9.00
C ASN A 103 16.79 10.81 -8.03
N ARG A 104 16.14 10.90 -6.87
CA ARG A 104 16.26 9.90 -5.78
C ARG A 104 15.32 8.72 -5.96
N HIS A 105 14.08 9.00 -6.37
CA HIS A 105 13.04 7.97 -6.49
C HIS A 105 12.79 7.50 -7.93
N GLY A 106 13.56 8.01 -8.90
CA GLY A 106 13.50 7.54 -10.29
C GLY A 106 12.17 7.79 -11.01
N CYS A 107 11.28 8.64 -10.49
CA CYS A 107 9.99 8.90 -11.10
C CYS A 107 10.14 9.62 -12.45
N ARG A 108 9.44 9.13 -13.48
CA ARG A 108 9.46 9.67 -14.85
C ARG A 108 8.06 10.07 -15.34
N CYS A 109 7.13 10.41 -14.46
CA CYS A 109 5.83 10.92 -14.85
C CYS A 109 5.92 12.32 -15.49
N GLY A 110 4.85 12.78 -16.13
CA GLY A 110 4.81 14.06 -16.86
C GLY A 110 5.28 15.26 -16.03
N LEU A 111 4.82 15.40 -14.78
CA LEU A 111 5.22 16.48 -13.87
C LEU A 111 6.72 16.46 -13.53
N CYS A 112 7.28 15.28 -13.27
CA CYS A 112 8.72 15.13 -12.98
C CYS A 112 9.58 15.41 -14.22
N ARG A 113 9.16 14.98 -15.41
CA ARG A 113 9.84 15.32 -16.68
C ARG A 113 9.75 16.82 -17.00
N LEU A 114 8.60 17.44 -16.74
CA LEU A 114 8.41 18.89 -16.92
C LEU A 114 9.35 19.68 -16.00
N TRP A 115 9.40 19.33 -14.71
CA TRP A 115 10.35 19.94 -13.76
C TRP A 115 11.80 19.84 -14.26
N LYS A 116 12.23 18.65 -14.71
CA LYS A 116 13.60 18.45 -15.22
C LYS A 116 13.88 19.33 -16.44
N ARG A 117 12.92 19.45 -17.38
CA ARG A 117 13.03 20.36 -18.53
C ARG A 117 13.18 21.82 -18.09
N HIS A 118 12.40 22.29 -17.12
CA HIS A 118 12.52 23.66 -16.59
C HIS A 118 13.89 23.90 -15.93
N VAL A 119 14.36 22.96 -15.11
CA VAL A 119 15.68 23.08 -14.46
C VAL A 119 16.81 23.07 -15.47
N ASP A 120 16.75 22.19 -16.48
CA ASP A 120 17.77 22.13 -17.52
C ASP A 120 17.75 23.38 -18.40
N ALA A 121 16.57 23.96 -18.67
CA ALA A 121 16.44 25.25 -19.35
C ALA A 121 17.03 26.40 -18.51
N ALA A 122 16.73 26.46 -17.22
CA ALA A 122 17.29 27.47 -16.31
C ALA A 122 18.83 27.38 -16.22
N ARG A 123 19.39 26.17 -16.20
CA ARG A 123 20.84 25.95 -16.23
C ARG A 123 21.50 26.42 -17.53
N ARG A 124 20.81 26.27 -18.66
CA ARG A 124 21.29 26.77 -19.96
C ARG A 124 21.22 28.29 -20.08
N GLY A 125 20.33 28.95 -19.34
CA GLY A 125 20.15 30.41 -19.35
C GLY A 125 21.02 31.19 -18.36
N GLY A 126 21.61 30.55 -17.34
CA GLY A 126 22.40 31.21 -16.28
C GLY A 126 23.86 31.52 -16.63
N GLY A 127 24.25 31.48 -17.91
CA GLY A 127 25.64 31.60 -18.37
C GLY A 127 25.94 32.83 -19.24
N GLN A 128 25.08 33.85 -19.28
CA GLN A 128 25.36 35.08 -20.02
C GLN A 128 25.00 36.31 -19.19
N HIS A 129 26.04 36.94 -18.65
CA HIS A 129 26.31 38.38 -18.52
C HIS A 129 27.07 38.68 -17.22
N ALA A 130 28.39 38.46 -17.29
CA ALA A 130 29.36 39.33 -16.64
C ALA A 130 29.91 40.29 -17.71
N THR A 131 30.28 41.50 -17.26
CA THR A 131 30.96 42.61 -17.96
C THR A 131 30.08 43.57 -18.76
N VAL A 132 29.86 44.77 -18.20
CA VAL A 132 30.23 46.06 -18.82
C VAL A 132 30.77 46.96 -17.70
N ALA A 133 31.77 47.75 -18.08
CA ALA A 133 32.71 48.57 -17.29
C ALA A 133 32.09 49.59 -16.33
#